data_AF-A0A969D5C0-F1
#
_entry.id   AF-A0A969D5C0-F1
#
_cell.length_a   1.000
_cell.length_b   1.000
_cell.length_c   1.000
_cell.angle_alpha   90.00
_cell.angle_beta   90.00
_cell.angle_gamma   90.00
#
_symmetry.space_group_name_H-M   'P 1'
#
loop_
_entity.id
_entity.type
_entity.pdbx_description
1 polymer ?
#
loop_
_entity_poly.entity_id
_entity_poly.type
_entity_poly.pdbx_seq_one_letter_code
_entity_poly.pdbx_strand_id
1 'polypeptide(L)'
;MTSSVFTDISLVASVFQGLPLDALVSTQGIMVMLLVAYAGAMWAFLSSAPKVHTVMVSDLDLARRFYEGMLSLAIAEVPLHYYYNYEQTLGTAGGFDPFGSALGTTGVGGGRLGTGDLARSASAYGSPDGLWYQLKKNTQLHVIGGASLGDRNRQRHVCFDHDCLEYVLMQVQTRGIRHKLRRDRPLNFLVKDFNGEVIEMAEVEN
;
A
#
# COMPACT_ATOMS: atom_id res chain seq x y z
N MET A 1 -42.88 -20.36 3.04
CA MET A 1 -41.71 -19.78 2.36
C MET A 1 -40.44 -20.29 3.02
N THR A 2 -39.97 -21.51 2.71
CA THR A 2 -38.65 -22.03 3.16
C THR A 2 -38.44 -23.40 2.52
N SER A 3 -37.74 -23.50 1.39
CA SER A 3 -37.12 -24.76 0.92
C SER A 3 -36.41 -24.54 -0.41
N SER A 4 -35.26 -23.89 -0.42
CA SER A 4 -34.41 -23.79 -1.62
C SER A 4 -32.92 -24.04 -1.34
N VAL A 5 -32.58 -24.59 -0.17
CA VAL A 5 -31.19 -24.84 0.25
C VAL A 5 -30.78 -26.32 0.11
N PHE A 6 -31.74 -27.23 -0.14
CA PHE A 6 -31.46 -28.67 -0.16
C PHE A 6 -31.10 -29.25 -1.54
N THR A 7 -31.22 -28.49 -2.63
CA THR A 7 -31.03 -29.02 -3.99
C THR A 7 -29.57 -28.97 -4.46
N ASP A 8 -28.74 -28.08 -3.91
CA ASP A 8 -27.36 -27.89 -4.37
C ASP A 8 -26.36 -28.90 -3.77
N ILE A 9 -26.66 -29.46 -2.59
CA ILE A 9 -25.81 -30.47 -1.93
C ILE A 9 -25.93 -31.83 -2.66
N SER A 10 -27.07 -32.09 -3.29
CA SER A 10 -27.36 -33.36 -3.96
C SER A 10 -26.56 -33.57 -5.26
N LEU A 11 -26.15 -32.47 -5.91
CA LEU A 11 -25.49 -32.49 -7.21
C LEU A 11 -23.97 -32.75 -7.09
N VAL A 12 -23.35 -32.31 -6.00
CA VAL A 12 -21.95 -32.65 -5.69
C VAL A 12 -21.84 -34.12 -5.25
N ALA A 13 -22.81 -34.60 -4.47
CA ALA A 13 -22.82 -36.00 -3.99
C ALA A 13 -22.98 -37.03 -5.12
N SER A 14 -23.74 -36.72 -6.17
CA SER A 14 -23.99 -37.63 -7.30
C SER A 14 -22.80 -37.76 -8.26
N VAL A 15 -21.93 -36.76 -8.35
CA VAL A 15 -20.68 -36.82 -9.13
C VAL A 15 -19.64 -37.74 -8.47
N PHE A 16 -19.63 -37.80 -7.13
CA PHE A 16 -18.70 -38.66 -6.38
C PHE A 16 -19.13 -40.13 -6.30
N GLN A 17 -20.43 -40.44 -6.44
CA GLN A 17 -20.95 -41.81 -6.34
C GLN A 17 -20.79 -42.66 -7.61
N GLY A 18 -20.36 -42.06 -8.74
CA GLY A 18 -20.18 -42.75 -10.03
C GLY A 18 -18.74 -42.91 -10.49
N LEU A 19 -17.74 -42.47 -9.71
CA LEU A 19 -16.33 -42.60 -10.09
C LEU A 19 -15.81 -44.00 -9.73
N PRO A 20 -15.40 -44.83 -10.72
CA PRO A 20 -14.74 -46.09 -10.41
C PRO A 20 -13.44 -45.77 -9.66
N LEU A 21 -13.30 -46.28 -8.43
CA LEU A 21 -12.14 -46.03 -7.58
C LEU A 21 -10.81 -46.44 -8.26
N ASP A 22 -10.87 -47.36 -9.23
CA ASP A 22 -9.73 -47.75 -10.08
C ASP A 22 -9.26 -46.63 -11.04
N ALA A 23 -10.14 -45.71 -11.44
CA ALA A 23 -9.75 -44.54 -12.23
C ALA A 23 -9.11 -43.44 -11.39
N LEU A 24 -9.40 -43.37 -10.08
CA LEU A 24 -8.76 -42.44 -9.13
C LEU A 24 -7.32 -42.84 -8.77
N VAL A 25 -6.97 -44.13 -8.90
CA VAL A 25 -5.62 -44.69 -8.64
C VAL A 25 -4.85 -45.00 -9.93
N SER A 26 -5.43 -44.75 -11.10
CA SER A 26 -4.76 -44.85 -12.41
C SER A 26 -3.76 -43.69 -12.61
N THR A 27 -2.70 -43.90 -13.40
CA THR A 27 -1.70 -42.87 -13.74
C THR A 27 -2.33 -41.60 -14.33
N GLN A 28 -3.42 -41.74 -15.10
CA GLN A 28 -4.18 -40.60 -15.62
C GLN A 28 -5.04 -39.91 -14.56
N GLY A 29 -5.64 -40.66 -13.62
CA GLY A 29 -6.39 -40.08 -12.51
C GLY A 29 -5.52 -39.29 -11.55
N ILE A 30 -4.33 -39.82 -11.24
CA ILE A 30 -3.30 -39.12 -10.44
C ILE A 30 -2.88 -37.82 -11.14
N MET A 31 -2.66 -37.85 -12.46
CA MET A 31 -2.29 -36.66 -13.23
C MET A 31 -3.38 -35.57 -13.15
N VAL A 32 -4.65 -35.93 -13.27
CA VAL A 32 -5.77 -34.97 -13.14
C VAL A 32 -5.88 -34.44 -11.72
N MET A 33 -5.74 -35.30 -10.70
CA MET A 33 -5.76 -34.88 -9.30
C MET A 33 -4.62 -33.93 -8.95
N LEU A 34 -3.42 -34.16 -9.49
CA LEU A 34 -2.28 -33.24 -9.32
C LEU A 34 -2.55 -31.87 -9.96
N LEU A 35 -3.17 -31.83 -11.14
CA LEU A 35 -3.54 -30.57 -11.80
C LEU A 35 -4.60 -29.81 -11.01
N VAL A 36 -5.62 -30.49 -10.50
CA VAL A 36 -6.65 -29.87 -9.64
C VAL A 36 -6.03 -29.37 -8.33
N ALA A 37 -5.16 -30.16 -7.69
CA ALA A 37 -4.46 -29.76 -6.48
C ALA A 37 -3.57 -28.53 -6.72
N TYR A 38 -2.84 -28.49 -7.83
CA TYR A 38 -2.02 -27.34 -8.21
C TYR A 38 -2.87 -26.09 -8.49
N ALA A 39 -3.93 -26.23 -9.27
CA ALA A 39 -4.85 -25.13 -9.56
C ALA A 39 -5.49 -24.59 -8.27
N GLY A 40 -5.89 -25.48 -7.37
CA GLY A 40 -6.44 -25.12 -6.06
C GLY A 40 -5.41 -24.38 -5.19
N ALA A 41 -4.17 -24.88 -5.12
CA ALA A 41 -3.09 -24.23 -4.39
C ALA A 41 -2.77 -22.83 -4.95
N MET A 42 -2.73 -22.69 -6.27
CA MET A 42 -2.48 -21.41 -6.94
C MET A 42 -3.62 -20.42 -6.71
N TRP A 43 -4.87 -20.87 -6.76
CA TRP A 43 -6.04 -20.03 -6.44
C TRP A 43 -6.02 -19.55 -4.99
N ALA A 44 -5.71 -20.43 -4.04
CA ALA A 44 -5.59 -20.07 -2.62
C ALA A 44 -4.46 -19.06 -2.39
N PHE A 45 -3.33 -19.24 -3.07
CA PHE A 45 -2.19 -18.32 -3.00
C PHE A 45 -2.53 -16.93 -3.55
N LEU A 46 -3.09 -16.86 -4.76
CA LEU A 46 -3.47 -15.59 -5.40
C LEU A 46 -4.57 -14.85 -4.61
N SER A 47 -5.54 -15.60 -4.06
CA SER A 47 -6.61 -15.01 -3.23
C SER A 47 -6.10 -14.49 -1.90
N SER A 48 -4.97 -15.01 -1.41
CA SER A 48 -4.34 -14.58 -0.16
C SER A 48 -3.36 -13.42 -0.34
N ALA A 49 -3.11 -12.98 -1.57
CA ALA A 49 -2.14 -11.94 -1.86
C ALA A 49 -2.50 -10.63 -1.13
N PRO A 50 -1.54 -9.99 -0.44
CA PRO A 50 -1.78 -8.71 0.21
C PRO A 50 -2.03 -7.63 -0.85
N LYS A 51 -3.09 -6.85 -0.65
CA LYS A 51 -3.41 -5.70 -1.51
C LYS A 51 -2.75 -4.44 -0.95
N VAL A 52 -2.19 -3.60 -1.82
CA VAL A 52 -1.61 -2.31 -1.43
C VAL A 52 -2.33 -1.22 -2.19
N HIS A 53 -2.93 -0.29 -1.46
CA HIS A 53 -3.53 0.91 -2.03
C HIS A 53 -2.59 2.09 -1.84
N THR A 54 -2.50 2.95 -2.85
CA THR A 54 -1.66 4.16 -2.79
C THR A 54 -2.53 5.40 -2.73
N VAL A 55 -2.28 6.25 -1.74
CA VAL A 55 -2.88 7.58 -1.60
C VAL A 55 -1.78 8.62 -1.75
N MET A 56 -1.97 9.54 -2.67
CA MET A 56 -1.12 10.73 -2.79
C MET A 56 -1.68 11.84 -1.93
N VAL A 57 -0.84 12.47 -1.11
CA VAL A 57 -1.22 13.57 -0.23
C VAL A 57 -0.45 14.84 -0.56
N SER A 58 -1.05 15.98 -0.28
CA SER A 58 -0.41 17.29 -0.44
C SER A 58 0.60 17.59 0.66
N ASP A 59 0.36 17.08 1.87
CA ASP A 59 1.22 17.28 3.04
C ASP A 59 1.28 15.97 3.86
N LEU A 60 2.47 15.41 4.01
CA LEU A 60 2.71 14.16 4.73
C LEU A 60 2.56 14.30 6.24
N ASP A 61 2.92 15.44 6.83
CA ASP A 61 2.82 15.65 8.28
C ASP A 61 1.36 15.74 8.72
N LEU A 62 0.55 16.41 7.90
CA LEU A 62 -0.89 16.48 8.10
C LEU A 62 -1.54 15.11 7.90
N ALA A 63 -1.14 14.39 6.85
CA ALA A 63 -1.64 13.05 6.59
C ALA A 63 -1.30 12.09 7.75
N ARG A 64 -0.09 12.16 8.30
CA ARG A 64 0.32 11.38 9.46
C ARG A 64 -0.61 11.59 10.66
N ARG A 65 -0.87 12.85 11.02
CA ARG A 65 -1.79 13.20 12.12
C ARG A 65 -3.22 12.73 11.84
N PHE A 66 -3.66 12.81 10.59
CA PHE A 66 -4.97 12.32 10.18
C PHE A 66 -5.08 10.79 10.33
N TYR A 67 -4.15 10.03 9.75
CA TYR A 67 -4.22 8.57 9.71
C TYR A 67 -3.88 7.90 11.05
N GLU A 68 -2.86 8.40 11.77
CA GLU A 68 -2.45 7.86 13.08
C GLU A 68 -3.26 8.45 14.24
N GLY A 69 -3.61 9.73 14.18
CA GLY A 69 -4.32 10.41 15.26
C GLY A 69 -5.82 10.20 15.17
N MET A 70 -6.43 10.67 14.09
CA MET A 70 -7.89 10.61 13.95
C MET A 70 -8.38 9.22 13.59
N LEU A 71 -7.81 8.62 12.53
CA LEU A 71 -8.21 7.29 12.06
C LEU A 71 -7.52 6.16 12.82
N SER A 72 -6.58 6.46 13.73
CA SER A 72 -5.79 5.52 14.53
C SER A 72 -5.48 4.19 13.82
N LEU A 73 -5.04 4.30 12.56
CA LEU A 73 -4.64 3.16 11.77
C LEU A 73 -3.37 2.56 12.39
N ALA A 74 -3.28 1.24 12.39
CA ALA A 74 -2.07 0.57 12.85
C ALA A 74 -0.94 0.90 11.86
N ILE A 75 0.20 1.36 12.39
CA ILE A 75 1.41 1.54 11.61
C ILE A 75 1.81 0.16 11.09
N ALA A 76 1.98 0.03 9.78
CA ALA A 76 2.48 -1.19 9.18
C ALA A 76 3.99 -1.08 9.05
N GLU A 77 4.73 -2.05 9.57
CA GLU A 77 6.15 -2.18 9.24
C GLU A 77 6.28 -2.55 7.77
N VAL A 78 7.11 -1.78 7.09
CA VAL A 78 7.30 -1.88 5.64
C VAL A 78 8.03 -3.19 5.30
N PRO A 79 7.51 -4.04 4.40
CA PRO A 79 8.28 -5.18 3.87
C PRO A 79 9.44 -4.79 2.93
N LEU A 80 9.90 -3.53 2.94
CA LEU A 80 10.82 -2.98 1.93
C LEU A 80 12.29 -3.33 2.16
N HIS A 81 12.67 -3.93 3.30
CA HIS A 81 14.08 -4.29 3.52
C HIS A 81 14.59 -5.36 2.53
N TYR A 82 13.70 -6.02 1.78
CA TYR A 82 14.06 -7.04 0.79
C TYR A 82 14.21 -6.54 -0.66
N TYR A 83 13.67 -5.37 -1.02
CA TYR A 83 13.57 -4.98 -2.45
C TYR A 83 14.56 -3.89 -2.89
N TYR A 84 15.14 -3.11 -1.98
CA TYR A 84 16.03 -2.00 -2.34
C TYR A 84 17.49 -2.15 -1.89
N ASN A 85 17.87 -3.27 -1.26
CA ASN A 85 19.25 -3.57 -0.88
C ASN A 85 20.07 -4.28 -1.99
N TYR A 86 19.80 -4.01 -3.26
CA TYR A 86 20.64 -4.52 -4.36
C TYR A 86 21.88 -3.64 -4.62
N GLU A 87 21.84 -2.35 -4.25
CA GLU A 87 22.91 -1.40 -4.60
C GLU A 87 23.97 -1.21 -3.50
N GLN A 88 23.64 -1.47 -2.22
CA GLN A 88 24.54 -1.16 -1.11
C GLN A 88 25.67 -2.19 -0.89
N THR A 89 25.59 -3.38 -1.49
CA THR A 89 26.64 -4.42 -1.37
C THR A 89 27.57 -4.54 -2.59
N LEU A 90 27.32 -3.77 -3.65
CA LEU A 90 28.15 -3.75 -4.87
C LEU A 90 29.00 -2.47 -5.00
N GLY A 91 28.70 -1.41 -4.25
CA GLY A 91 29.48 -0.16 -4.25
C GLY A 91 30.76 -0.17 -3.39
N THR A 92 30.92 -1.12 -2.47
CA THR A 92 32.11 -1.25 -1.59
C THR A 92 33.08 -2.35 -2.01
N ALA A 93 32.76 -3.12 -3.05
CA ALA A 93 33.59 -4.22 -3.56
C ALA A 93 34.20 -3.96 -4.96
N GLY A 94 34.07 -2.73 -5.50
CA GLY A 94 34.60 -2.33 -6.81
C GLY A 94 35.75 -1.32 -6.79
N GLY A 95 36.25 -0.94 -5.60
CA GLY A 95 37.34 0.03 -5.44
C GLY A 95 38.73 -0.59 -5.54
N PHE A 96 39.10 -1.12 -6.70
CA PHE A 96 40.50 -1.40 -7.03
C PHE A 96 40.88 -0.68 -8.33
N ASP A 97 41.28 0.58 -8.19
CA ASP A 97 42.25 1.18 -9.09
C ASP A 97 43.45 1.67 -8.23
N PRO A 98 44.62 1.01 -8.29
CA PRO A 98 45.74 1.24 -7.38
C PRO A 98 46.70 2.36 -7.82
N PHE A 99 46.30 3.28 -8.71
CA PHE A 99 47.19 4.33 -9.21
C PHE A 99 46.49 5.68 -9.52
N GLY A 100 45.81 6.29 -8.54
CA GLY A 100 45.23 7.61 -8.75
C GLY A 100 44.78 8.34 -7.49
N SER A 101 45.37 9.52 -7.25
CA SER A 101 45.03 10.49 -6.20
C SER A 101 45.57 10.23 -4.79
N ALA A 102 46.88 10.05 -4.73
CA ALA A 102 47.64 10.87 -3.80
C ALA A 102 47.51 12.36 -4.21
N LEU A 103 46.44 13.05 -3.80
CA LEU A 103 46.40 14.52 -3.75
C LEU A 103 45.24 15.02 -2.87
N GLY A 104 45.58 15.66 -1.74
CA GLY A 104 44.69 16.57 -1.00
C GLY A 104 44.15 15.98 0.31
N THR A 105 45.00 15.76 1.31
CA THR A 105 45.32 16.71 2.40
C THR A 105 44.34 16.72 3.57
N THR A 106 44.90 16.34 4.71
CA THR A 106 44.49 16.50 6.10
C THR A 106 44.29 17.95 6.55
N GLY A 107 43.45 18.18 7.56
CA GLY A 107 43.39 19.39 8.41
C GLY A 107 41.96 19.84 8.71
N VAL A 108 41.36 19.64 9.89
CA VAL A 108 41.51 20.41 11.15
C VAL A 108 41.43 21.94 10.95
N GLY A 109 40.32 22.55 11.39
CA GLY A 109 40.29 23.93 11.94
C GLY A 109 39.46 24.99 11.20
N GLY A 110 38.52 25.62 11.92
CA GLY A 110 38.34 27.09 11.92
C GLY A 110 37.35 27.75 10.94
N GLY A 111 36.14 28.07 11.45
CA GLY A 111 35.58 29.43 11.49
C GLY A 111 35.31 30.28 10.23
N ARG A 112 34.01 30.63 10.09
CA ARG A 112 33.39 31.95 9.78
C ARG A 112 32.93 32.29 8.35
N LEU A 113 31.62 32.55 8.30
CA LEU A 113 30.84 33.58 7.58
C LEU A 113 30.92 33.70 6.05
N GLY A 114 29.76 33.52 5.42
CA GLY A 114 29.30 34.43 4.35
C GLY A 114 28.53 33.76 3.21
N THR A 115 27.26 34.17 3.07
CA THR A 115 26.47 34.26 1.82
C THR A 115 25.79 32.98 1.27
N GLY A 116 24.45 33.00 1.32
CA GLY A 116 23.58 32.65 0.17
C GLY A 116 23.14 31.19 -0.01
N ASP A 117 21.94 30.87 0.48
CA ASP A 117 20.87 30.20 -0.28
C ASP A 117 21.16 28.96 -1.13
N LEU A 118 21.80 27.91 -0.60
CA LEU A 118 21.74 26.57 -1.23
C LEU A 118 21.60 25.38 -0.26
N ALA A 119 21.52 25.60 1.06
CA ALA A 119 21.39 24.53 2.05
C ALA A 119 19.95 24.03 2.27
N ARG A 120 19.16 23.88 1.20
CA ARG A 120 17.79 23.35 1.27
C ARG A 120 17.51 22.17 0.34
N SER A 121 18.54 21.56 -0.25
CA SER A 121 18.38 20.40 -1.14
C SER A 121 19.43 19.30 -0.91
N ALA A 122 19.75 19.01 0.35
CA ALA A 122 20.65 17.91 0.72
C ALA A 122 19.97 16.86 1.64
N SER A 123 18.66 16.68 1.50
CA SER A 123 17.86 15.70 2.27
C SER A 123 16.87 14.90 1.40
N ALA A 124 17.12 14.77 0.10
CA ALA A 124 16.12 14.23 -0.84
C ALA A 124 16.35 12.80 -1.34
N TYR A 125 17.30 12.03 -0.78
CA TYR A 125 17.66 10.71 -1.35
C TYR A 125 17.87 9.57 -0.33
N GLY A 126 17.37 9.70 0.91
CA GLY A 126 17.69 8.72 1.97
C GLY A 126 16.56 8.29 2.92
N SER A 127 15.38 8.91 2.87
CA SER A 127 14.22 8.44 3.62
C SER A 127 13.13 8.00 2.64
N PRO A 128 12.49 6.83 2.83
CA PRO A 128 11.30 6.51 2.08
C PRO A 128 10.25 7.58 2.42
N ASP A 129 9.94 8.44 1.45
CA ASP A 129 9.09 9.63 1.62
C ASP A 129 7.59 9.24 1.64
N GLY A 130 7.28 8.17 2.35
CA GLY A 130 5.96 7.54 2.38
C GLY A 130 5.66 6.82 3.69
N LEU A 131 4.43 6.96 4.16
CA LEU A 131 3.90 6.37 5.38
C LEU A 131 3.15 5.07 5.04
N TRP A 132 3.30 4.05 5.88
CA TRP A 132 2.66 2.75 5.67
C TRP A 132 1.71 2.43 6.82
N TYR A 133 0.47 2.12 6.47
CA TYR A 133 -0.60 1.80 7.42
C TYR A 133 -1.29 0.49 7.06
N GLN A 134 -1.71 -0.26 8.07
CA GLN A 134 -2.53 -1.44 7.88
C GLN A 134 -4.00 -1.01 7.81
N LEU A 135 -4.62 -1.25 6.65
CA LEU A 135 -6.02 -0.90 6.41
C LEU A 135 -6.94 -2.04 6.87
N LYS A 136 -6.68 -3.28 6.43
CA LYS A 136 -7.36 -4.52 6.85
C LYS A 136 -6.33 -5.64 7.02
N LYS A 137 -6.71 -6.83 7.49
CA LYS A 137 -5.79 -7.97 7.71
C LYS A 137 -4.83 -8.25 6.53
N ASN A 138 -5.31 -8.14 5.28
CA ASN A 138 -4.53 -8.39 4.06
C ASN A 138 -4.45 -7.14 3.15
N THR A 139 -4.62 -5.94 3.72
CA THR A 139 -4.63 -4.71 2.91
C THR A 139 -3.81 -3.63 3.59
N GLN A 140 -2.84 -3.10 2.87
CA GLN A 140 -1.98 -2.02 3.30
C GLN A 140 -2.31 -0.74 2.54
N LEU A 141 -2.09 0.39 3.20
CA LEU A 141 -2.24 1.72 2.69
C LEU A 141 -0.85 2.36 2.67
N HIS A 142 -0.41 2.72 1.47
CA HIS A 142 0.81 3.48 1.23
C HIS A 142 0.43 4.93 0.98
N VAL A 143 0.90 5.83 1.84
CA VAL A 143 0.64 7.27 1.73
C VAL A 143 1.92 7.94 1.28
N ILE A 144 1.89 8.57 0.10
CA ILE A 144 3.06 9.26 -0.48
C ILE A 144 2.75 10.73 -0.68
N GLY A 145 3.77 11.58 -0.58
CA GLY A 145 3.66 12.98 -1.00
C GLY A 145 3.48 13.10 -2.52
N GLY A 146 2.98 14.26 -2.97
CA GLY A 146 2.97 14.62 -4.39
C GLY A 146 1.60 15.00 -4.97
N ALA A 147 0.53 15.02 -4.16
CA ALA A 147 -0.74 15.56 -4.63
C ALA A 147 -0.70 17.10 -4.66
N SER A 148 -1.28 17.70 -5.71
CA SER A 148 -1.54 19.13 -5.73
C SER A 148 -2.62 19.49 -4.71
N LEU A 149 -2.58 20.72 -4.19
CA LEU A 149 -3.67 21.26 -3.39
C LEU A 149 -5.00 21.22 -4.18
N GLY A 150 -6.09 21.03 -3.44
CA GLY A 150 -7.45 20.95 -3.97
C GLY A 150 -8.10 22.32 -4.15
N ASP A 151 -9.41 22.30 -4.37
CA ASP A 151 -10.18 23.54 -4.55
C ASP A 151 -10.03 24.44 -3.32
N ARG A 152 -9.85 25.75 -3.55
CA ARG A 152 -9.59 26.77 -2.51
C ARG A 152 -8.32 26.52 -1.69
N ASN A 153 -7.28 25.97 -2.31
CA ASN A 153 -5.98 25.74 -1.70
C ASN A 153 -6.06 24.83 -0.47
N ARG A 154 -6.99 23.87 -0.50
CA ARG A 154 -7.22 22.90 0.58
C ARG A 154 -6.28 21.72 0.45
N GLN A 155 -5.99 21.10 1.59
CA GLN A 155 -5.23 19.86 1.63
C GLN A 155 -6.02 18.76 0.92
N ARG A 156 -5.34 17.97 0.10
CA ARG A 156 -5.98 17.00 -0.78
C ARG A 156 -5.28 15.66 -0.70
N HIS A 157 -6.10 14.63 -0.51
CA HIS A 157 -5.70 13.24 -0.52
C HIS A 157 -6.38 12.58 -1.73
N VAL A 158 -5.58 12.03 -2.60
CA VAL A 158 -6.00 11.46 -3.88
C VAL A 158 -5.76 9.96 -3.84
N CYS A 159 -6.82 9.14 -3.93
CA CYS A 159 -6.68 7.70 -4.10
C CYS A 159 -7.03 7.31 -5.53
N PHE A 160 -6.29 6.33 -6.07
CA PHE A 160 -6.57 5.76 -7.38
C PHE A 160 -7.65 4.68 -7.33
N ASP A 161 -7.78 4.00 -6.19
CA ASP A 161 -8.74 2.92 -6.01
C ASP A 161 -10.00 3.42 -5.28
N HIS A 162 -11.17 3.06 -5.79
CA HIS A 162 -12.45 3.34 -5.15
C HIS A 162 -12.55 2.70 -3.76
N ASP A 163 -12.22 1.40 -3.66
CA ASP A 163 -12.28 0.60 -2.42
C ASP A 163 -11.45 1.22 -1.27
N CYS A 164 -10.31 1.84 -1.62
CA CYS A 164 -9.44 2.55 -0.69
C CYS A 164 -10.17 3.73 -0.04
N LEU A 165 -10.79 4.57 -0.86
CA LEU A 165 -11.42 5.80 -0.40
C LEU A 165 -12.75 5.49 0.32
N GLU A 166 -13.47 4.46 -0.12
CA GLU A 166 -14.65 3.93 0.58
C GLU A 166 -14.31 3.43 1.99
N TYR A 167 -13.20 2.70 2.13
CA TYR A 167 -12.75 2.25 3.45
C TYR A 167 -12.40 3.42 4.38
N VAL A 168 -11.68 4.43 3.85
CA VAL A 168 -11.36 5.65 4.61
C VAL A 168 -12.65 6.36 5.04
N LEU A 169 -13.65 6.47 4.15
CA LEU A 169 -14.95 7.05 4.47
C LEU A 169 -15.66 6.27 5.59
N MET A 170 -15.67 4.93 5.50
CA MET A 170 -16.25 4.07 6.53
C MET A 170 -15.56 4.27 7.89
N GLN A 171 -14.22 4.38 7.93
CA GLN A 171 -13.48 4.68 9.16
C GLN A 171 -13.82 6.06 9.73
N VAL A 172 -13.92 7.08 8.87
CA VAL A 172 -14.34 8.43 9.24
C VAL A 172 -15.74 8.42 9.86
N GLN A 173 -16.67 7.68 9.27
CA GLN A 173 -18.04 7.52 9.78
C GLN A 173 -18.09 6.77 11.10
N THR A 174 -17.38 5.65 11.21
CA THR A 174 -17.34 4.80 12.43
C THR A 174 -16.79 5.57 13.63
N ARG A 175 -15.87 6.49 13.39
CA ARG A 175 -15.27 7.35 14.43
C ARG A 175 -16.04 8.64 14.70
N GLY A 176 -17.15 8.87 14.02
CA GLY A 176 -17.96 10.08 14.18
C GLY A 176 -17.24 11.36 13.75
N ILE A 177 -16.25 11.26 12.86
CA ILE A 177 -15.50 12.42 12.36
C ILE A 177 -16.42 13.22 11.43
N ARG A 178 -16.39 14.55 11.58
CA ARG A 178 -17.22 15.46 10.78
C ARG A 178 -16.81 15.37 9.31
N HIS A 179 -17.73 14.91 8.47
CA HIS A 179 -17.51 14.75 7.04
C HIS A 179 -18.70 15.26 6.23
N LYS A 180 -18.45 15.53 4.95
CA LYS A 180 -19.46 15.91 3.97
C LYS A 180 -19.19 15.18 2.65
N LEU A 181 -20.08 14.28 2.28
CA LEU A 181 -20.07 13.63 0.97
C LEU A 181 -20.48 14.65 -0.11
N ARG A 182 -19.68 14.80 -1.16
CA ARG A 182 -19.97 15.69 -2.30
C ARG A 182 -20.46 14.93 -3.52
N ARG A 183 -19.82 13.79 -3.81
CA ARG A 183 -20.11 12.94 -4.97
C ARG A 183 -19.81 11.49 -4.62
N ASP A 184 -20.63 10.59 -5.15
CA ASP A 184 -20.47 9.15 -4.92
C ASP A 184 -19.57 8.47 -5.98
N ARG A 185 -19.61 8.95 -7.23
CA ARG A 185 -18.73 8.49 -8.32
C ARG A 185 -18.30 9.64 -9.25
N PRO A 186 -16.99 9.83 -9.51
CA PRO A 186 -15.88 9.37 -8.65
C PRO A 186 -16.09 9.87 -7.21
N LEU A 187 -15.72 9.05 -6.22
CA LEU A 187 -15.98 9.31 -4.82
C LEU A 187 -15.23 10.57 -4.37
N ASN A 188 -15.96 11.54 -3.84
CA ASN A 188 -15.40 12.77 -3.32
C ASN A 188 -16.12 13.18 -2.04
N PHE A 189 -15.36 13.36 -0.97
CA PHE A 189 -15.87 13.87 0.30
C PHE A 189 -14.86 14.76 0.99
N LEU A 190 -15.38 15.63 1.86
CA LEU A 190 -14.58 16.50 2.69
C LEU A 190 -14.58 15.96 4.11
N VAL A 191 -13.42 15.98 4.76
CA VAL A 191 -13.28 15.63 6.18
C VAL A 191 -12.71 16.84 6.91
N LYS A 192 -13.21 17.10 8.12
CA LYS A 192 -12.69 18.16 8.97
C LYS A 192 -11.84 17.55 10.09
N ASP A 193 -10.58 18.00 10.18
CA ASP A 193 -9.68 17.64 11.27
C ASP A 193 -10.09 18.28 12.60
N PHE A 194 -9.52 17.81 13.71
CA PHE A 194 -9.70 18.39 15.05
C PHE A 194 -9.26 19.87 15.11
N ASN A 195 -8.24 20.25 14.33
CA ASN A 195 -7.79 21.64 14.20
C ASN A 195 -8.72 22.50 13.33
N GLY A 196 -9.75 21.88 12.74
CA GLY A 196 -10.73 22.54 11.90
C GLY A 196 -10.32 22.72 10.45
N GLU A 197 -9.15 22.21 10.05
CA GLU A 197 -8.71 22.16 8.66
C GLU A 197 -9.59 21.19 7.86
N VAL A 198 -9.87 21.55 6.61
CA VAL A 198 -10.70 20.74 5.71
C VAL A 198 -9.81 20.02 4.71
N ILE A 199 -9.88 18.69 4.75
CA ILE A 199 -9.14 17.80 3.88
C ILE A 199 -10.11 17.28 2.82
N GLU A 200 -9.75 17.44 1.56
CA GLU A 200 -10.48 16.88 0.43
C GLU A 200 -9.98 15.47 0.12
N MET A 201 -10.88 14.49 0.17
CA MET A 201 -10.63 13.11 -0.22
C MET A 201 -11.25 12.93 -1.61
N ALA A 202 -10.43 12.58 -2.60
CA ALA A 202 -10.87 12.48 -3.98
C ALA A 202 -10.35 11.20 -4.65
N GLU A 203 -11.24 10.51 -5.36
CA GLU A 203 -10.90 9.46 -6.30
C GLU A 203 -10.44 10.08 -7.64
N VAL A 204 -9.45 9.48 -8.28
CA VAL A 204 -9.04 9.83 -9.65
C VAL A 204 -10.02 9.20 -10.63
N GLU A 205 -10.63 10.02 -11.48
CA GLU A 205 -11.44 9.54 -12.60
C GLU A 205 -10.50 9.03 -13.71
N ASN A 206 -10.71 7.79 -14.16
CA ASN A 206 -9.89 7.12 -15.17
C ASN A 206 -10.55 7.17 -16.55
#